data_AF-A0A9E1RR72-F1
#
_entry.id   AF-A0A9E1RR72-F1
#
_cell.length_a   1.000
_cell.length_b   1.000
_cell.length_c   1.000
_cell.angle_alpha   90.00
_cell.angle_beta   90.00
_cell.angle_gamma   90.00
#
_symmetry.space_group_name_H-M   'P 1'
#
loop_
_entity.id
_entity.type
_entity.pdbx_description
1 polymer ?
#
loop_
_entity_poly.entity_id
_entity_poly.type
_entity_poly.pdbx_seq_one_letter_code
_entity_poly.pdbx_strand_id
1 'polypeptide(L)'
;MTAPLSLSHYSPDGSGPPLRPDITVGQELRNAAADAPHADALVEGLPGGSGRRWTYAELLGDAEQCAQMLLDYFEPGERFG
;
A
#
# COMPACT_ATOMS: atom_id res chain seq x y z
N MET A 1 31.14 -26.06 7.57
CA MET A 1 30.66 -24.74 8.03
C MET A 1 29.92 -24.10 6.86
N THR A 2 28.59 -24.10 6.89
CA THR A 2 27.75 -23.55 5.81
C THR A 2 27.72 -22.02 5.93
N ALA A 3 28.07 -21.30 4.86
CA ALA A 3 28.05 -19.83 4.85
C ALA A 3 26.62 -19.31 5.04
N PRO A 4 26.41 -18.16 5.73
CA PRO A 4 25.09 -17.60 5.93
C PRO A 4 24.49 -17.09 4.60
N LEU A 5 23.19 -17.36 4.41
CA LEU A 5 22.43 -16.81 3.29
C LEU A 5 22.31 -15.30 3.46
N SER A 6 23.04 -14.53 2.66
CA SER A 6 23.08 -13.07 2.76
C SER A 6 22.19 -12.36 1.73
N LEU A 7 21.63 -13.10 0.76
CA LEU A 7 20.84 -12.55 -0.34
C LEU A 7 19.64 -13.46 -0.60
N SER A 8 18.44 -12.90 -0.55
CA SER A 8 17.23 -13.55 -1.04
C SER A 8 16.81 -12.86 -2.33
N HIS A 9 16.79 -13.60 -3.44
CA HIS A 9 16.26 -13.14 -4.72
C HIS A 9 15.25 -14.18 -5.19
N TYR A 10 14.03 -13.74 -5.49
CA TYR A 10 12.98 -14.56 -6.06
C TYR A 10 12.51 -13.91 -7.36
N SER A 11 12.73 -14.58 -8.49
CA SER A 11 12.16 -14.17 -9.76
C SER A 11 10.67 -14.50 -9.75
N PRO A 12 9.76 -13.55 -10.01
CA PRO A 12 8.35 -13.85 -10.15
C PRO A 12 8.15 -14.87 -11.28
N ASP A 13 7.46 -15.97 -10.99
CA ASP A 13 7.17 -17.04 -11.96
C ASP A 13 6.03 -16.70 -12.93
N GLY A 14 5.45 -15.50 -12.81
CA GLY A 14 4.34 -15.03 -13.63
C GLY A 14 3.00 -15.67 -13.31
N SER A 15 2.88 -16.44 -12.22
CA SER A 15 1.62 -17.08 -11.79
C SER A 15 0.63 -16.12 -11.14
N GLY A 16 1.04 -14.88 -10.87
CA GLY A 16 0.20 -13.85 -10.27
C GLY A 16 -0.94 -13.37 -11.18
N PRO A 17 -1.86 -12.57 -10.63
CA PRO A 17 -2.88 -11.90 -11.43
C PRO A 17 -2.25 -11.10 -12.58
N PRO A 18 -2.94 -10.99 -13.73
CA PRO A 18 -2.47 -10.16 -14.82
C PRO A 18 -2.32 -8.71 -14.36
N LEU A 19 -1.32 -8.01 -14.93
CA LEU A 19 -1.15 -6.59 -14.71
C LEU A 19 -2.40 -5.83 -15.17
N ARG A 20 -2.83 -4.82 -14.39
CA ARG A 20 -3.99 -3.97 -14.67
C ARG A 20 -3.53 -2.54 -15.01
N PRO A 21 -3.11 -2.26 -16.26
CA PRO A 21 -2.53 -0.97 -16.65
C PRO A 21 -3.56 0.17 -16.73
N ASP A 22 -4.84 -0.17 -16.69
CA ASP A 22 -6.00 0.71 -16.81
C ASP A 22 -6.42 1.35 -15.49
N ILE A 23 -5.84 0.93 -14.36
CA ILE A 23 -6.15 1.48 -13.04
C ILE A 23 -4.94 2.11 -12.37
N THR A 24 -5.19 3.11 -11.54
CA THR A 24 -4.18 3.69 -10.65
C THR A 24 -4.11 2.90 -9.35
N VAL A 25 -3.00 3.01 -8.63
CA VAL A 25 -2.87 2.46 -7.27
C VAL A 25 -3.97 2.99 -6.34
N GLY A 26 -4.30 4.29 -6.44
CA GLY A 26 -5.39 4.88 -5.67
C GLY A 26 -6.76 4.28 -6.01
N GLN A 27 -7.00 3.92 -7.27
CA GLN A 27 -8.22 3.22 -7.66
C GLN A 27 -8.28 1.80 -7.07
N GLU A 28 -7.16 1.08 -7.03
CA GLU A 28 -7.14 -0.25 -6.42
C GLU A 28 -7.39 -0.21 -4.91
N LEU A 29 -6.89 0.81 -4.21
CA LEU A 29 -7.22 1.02 -2.79
C LEU A 29 -8.73 1.21 -2.57
N ARG A 30 -9.39 1.97 -3.45
CA ARG A 30 -10.86 2.12 -3.40
C ARG A 30 -11.59 0.80 -3.64
N ASN A 31 -11.13 0.01 -4.61
CA ASN A 31 -11.70 -1.32 -4.88
C ASN A 31 -11.58 -2.22 -3.64
N ALA A 32 -10.38 -2.31 -3.05
CA ALA A 32 -10.13 -3.12 -1.87
C ALA A 32 -10.96 -2.67 -0.65
N ALA A 33 -11.13 -1.35 -0.45
CA ALA A 33 -11.99 -0.81 0.60
C ALA A 33 -13.48 -1.10 0.38
N ALA A 34 -13.94 -1.17 -0.88
CA ALA A 34 -15.29 -1.57 -1.20
C ALA A 34 -15.51 -3.07 -0.97
N ASP A 35 -14.54 -3.91 -1.33
CA ASP A 35 -14.63 -5.37 -1.23
C ASP A 35 -14.45 -5.89 0.21
N ALA A 36 -13.55 -5.28 0.99
CA ALA A 36 -13.17 -5.74 2.32
C ALA A 36 -12.90 -4.58 3.30
N PRO A 37 -13.91 -3.74 3.60
CA PRO A 37 -13.72 -2.49 4.36
C PRO A 37 -13.11 -2.68 5.75
N HIS A 38 -13.38 -3.82 6.41
CA HIS A 38 -12.97 -4.10 7.78
C HIS A 38 -11.73 -4.99 7.90
N ALA A 39 -11.13 -5.43 6.78
CA ALA A 39 -9.92 -6.23 6.81
C ALA A 39 -8.70 -5.34 7.10
N ASP A 40 -7.75 -5.86 7.90
CA ASP A 40 -6.48 -5.19 8.20
C ASP A 40 -5.70 -4.96 6.88
N ALA A 41 -5.47 -3.70 6.53
CA ALA A 41 -4.76 -3.27 5.32
C ALA A 41 -3.31 -2.89 5.60
N LEU A 42 -3.06 -2.27 6.76
CA LEU A 42 -1.74 -1.87 7.22
C LEU A 42 -1.61 -2.14 8.71
N VAL A 43 -0.52 -2.83 9.09
CA VAL A 43 -0.17 -3.09 10.48
C VAL A 43 1.22 -2.52 10.72
N GLU A 44 1.31 -1.55 11.62
CA GLU A 44 2.57 -0.98 12.02
C GLU A 44 3.36 -2.01 12.85
N GLY A 45 4.57 -2.32 12.39
CA GLY A 45 5.51 -3.16 13.13
C GLY A 45 6.35 -2.31 14.08
N LEU A 46 6.16 -2.47 15.39
CA LEU A 46 6.97 -1.82 16.41
C LEU A 46 7.87 -2.82 17.13
N PRO A 47 9.08 -2.43 17.58
CA PRO A 47 9.87 -3.27 18.47
C PRO A 47 9.09 -3.58 19.76
N GLY A 48 8.88 -4.86 20.05
CA GLY A 48 8.23 -5.31 21.29
C GLY A 48 6.69 -5.35 21.27
N GLY A 49 6.04 -5.07 20.14
CA GLY A 49 4.58 -5.19 20.05
C GLY A 49 3.99 -4.79 18.69
N SER A 50 2.66 -4.89 18.54
CA SER A 50 1.99 -4.36 17.36
C SER A 50 1.67 -2.88 17.55
N GLY A 51 2.07 -2.05 16.58
CA GLY A 51 1.67 -0.65 16.50
C GLY A 51 0.24 -0.47 15.99
N ARG A 52 -0.05 0.73 15.48
CA ARG A 52 -1.37 1.05 14.91
C ARG A 52 -1.73 0.09 13.77
N ARG A 53 -3.02 -0.17 13.66
CA ARG A 53 -3.61 -0.89 12.53
C ARG A 53 -4.59 0.01 11.81
N TRP A 54 -4.68 -0.20 10.51
CA TRP A 54 -5.69 0.40 9.66
C TRP A 54 -6.41 -0.73 8.93
N THR A 55 -7.73 -0.66 8.96
CA THR A 55 -8.57 -1.36 8.00
C THR A 55 -8.47 -0.70 6.61
N TYR A 56 -8.91 -1.37 5.54
CA TYR A 56 -8.93 -0.76 4.22
C TYR A 56 -9.78 0.53 4.17
N ALA A 57 -10.90 0.58 4.90
CA ALA A 57 -11.72 1.78 4.97
C ALA A 57 -10.98 2.95 5.64
N GLU A 58 -10.28 2.69 6.75
CA GLU A 58 -9.51 3.72 7.45
C GLU A 58 -8.29 4.19 6.63
N LEU A 59 -7.58 3.25 6.00
CA LEU A 59 -6.44 3.59 5.14
C LEU A 59 -6.87 4.44 3.94
N LEU A 60 -8.01 4.12 3.32
CA LEU A 60 -8.57 4.94 2.24
C LEU A 60 -8.92 6.35 2.72
N GLY A 61 -9.60 6.47 3.86
CA GLY A 61 -9.97 7.76 4.43
C GLY A 61 -8.76 8.66 4.71
N ASP A 62 -7.75 8.12 5.40
CA ASP A 62 -6.49 8.84 5.70
C ASP A 62 -5.77 9.24 4.39
N ALA A 63 -5.74 8.35 3.39
CA ALA A 63 -5.09 8.61 2.10
C ALA A 63 -5.81 9.70 1.29
N GLU A 64 -7.14 9.68 1.22
CA GLU A 64 -7.92 10.70 0.50
C GLU A 64 -7.85 12.06 1.19
N GLN A 65 -7.85 12.10 2.53
CA GLN A 65 -7.63 13.34 3.27
C GLN A 65 -6.24 13.94 2.99
N CYS A 66 -5.20 13.10 2.96
CA CYS A 66 -3.85 13.52 2.58
C CYS A 66 -3.80 14.05 1.14
N ALA A 67 -4.42 13.33 0.20
CA ALA A 67 -4.48 13.75 -1.20
C ALA A 67 -5.20 15.09 -1.38
N GLN A 68 -6.30 15.34 -0.66
CA GLN A 68 -6.97 16.64 -0.68
C GLN A 68 -6.05 17.76 -0.20
N MET A 69 -5.35 17.57 0.92
CA MET A 69 -4.39 18.57 1.41
C MET A 69 -3.25 18.80 0.43
N LEU A 70 -2.73 17.75 -0.22
CA LEU A 70 -1.64 17.89 -1.18
C LEU A 70 -2.04 18.74 -2.40
N LEU A 71 -3.31 18.69 -2.81
CA LEU A 71 -3.80 19.51 -3.92
C LEU A 71 -3.84 21.00 -3.60
N ASP A 72 -3.76 21.38 -2.31
CA ASP A 72 -3.60 22.79 -1.91
C ASP A 72 -2.17 23.31 -2.16
N TYR A 73 -1.19 22.41 -2.37
CA TYR A 73 0.23 22.74 -2.49
C TYR A 73 0.87 22.29 -3.80
N PHE A 74 0.32 21.30 -4.49
CA PHE A 74 0.90 20.66 -5.67
C PHE A 74 -0.13 20.43 -6.77
N GLU A 75 0.34 20.49 -8.02
CA GLU A 75 -0.49 20.16 -9.17
C GLU A 75 -0.43 18.66 -9.53
N PRO A 76 -1.49 18.08 -10.13
CA PRO A 76 -1.43 16.72 -10.67
C PRO A 76 -0.26 16.53 -11.66
N GLY A 77 0.63 15.58 -11.34
CA GLY A 77 1.83 15.29 -12.14
C GLY A 77 3.11 15.98 -11.63
N GLU A 78 2.99 16.91 -10.69
CA GLU A 78 4.11 17.50 -10.00
C GLU A 78 4.77 16.49 -9.05
N ARG A 79 6.11 16.53 -8.96
CA ARG A 79 6.88 15.63 -8.09
C ARG A 79 7.14 16.31 -6.75
N PHE A 80 6.68 15.71 -5.67
CA PHE A 80 6.98 16.10 -4.29
C PHE A 80 7.78 14.99 -3.56
N GLY A 81 8.49 15.31 -2.49
CA GLY A 81 9.38 14.40 -1.77
C GLY A 81 9.73 14.84 -0.36
#